data_AF-A0AAD7SBM3-F1
#
_entry.id   AF-A0AAD7SBM3-F1
#
_cell.length_a   1.000
_cell.length_b   1.000
_cell.length_c   1.000
_cell.angle_alpha   90.00
_cell.angle_beta   90.00
_cell.angle_gamma   90.00
#
_symmetry.space_group_name_H-M   'P 1'
#
loop_
_entity.id
_entity.type
_entity.pdbx_description
1 polymer ?
#
loop_
_entity_poly.entity_id
_entity_poly.type
_entity_poly.pdbx_seq_one_letter_code
_entity_poly.pdbx_strand_id
1 'polypeptide(L)'
;MRLMRYSYIISHVPGKSLWTADTLSRAPMENNAVDTDTELMESTNIYVDSIMENLPASVSYLDNLREHLKTDNVCSAVMQMCQDGWPEYNAYEGTLKLYFKTLK
;
A
#
# COMPACT_ATOMS: atom_id res chain seq x y z
N MET A 1 -9.08 -5.75 -13.17
CA MET A 1 -8.63 -6.48 -14.38
C MET A 1 -8.28 -5.52 -15.53
N ARG A 2 -7.18 -4.75 -15.42
CA ARG A 2 -6.83 -3.72 -16.42
C ARG A 2 -6.20 -4.25 -17.70
N LEU A 3 -5.34 -5.25 -17.57
CA LEU A 3 -4.62 -5.82 -18.70
C LEU A 3 -5.53 -6.62 -19.66
N MET A 4 -6.71 -7.05 -19.20
CA MET A 4 -7.67 -7.82 -20.02
C MET A 4 -8.33 -7.01 -21.15
N ARG A 5 -8.26 -5.67 -21.10
CA ARG A 5 -8.78 -4.79 -22.15
C ARG A 5 -7.82 -4.62 -23.33
N TYR A 6 -6.57 -5.04 -23.16
CA TYR A 6 -5.52 -4.83 -24.15
C TYR A 6 -5.07 -6.17 -24.71
N SER A 7 -4.79 -6.19 -26.02
CA SER A 7 -4.02 -7.26 -26.63
C SER A 7 -2.54 -6.87 -26.56
N TYR A 8 -1.74 -7.61 -25.77
CA TYR A 8 -0.34 -7.29 -25.54
C TYR A 8 0.53 -8.56 -25.48
N ILE A 9 1.82 -8.38 -25.72
CA ILE A 9 2.85 -9.42 -25.62
C ILE A 9 3.88 -8.96 -24.59
N ILE A 10 4.19 -9.80 -23.61
CA ILE A 10 5.23 -9.53 -22.61
C ILE A 10 6.58 -10.00 -23.17
N SER A 11 7.58 -9.11 -23.16
CA SER A 11 8.95 -9.44 -23.55
C SER A 11 9.96 -8.83 -22.58
N HIS A 12 11.12 -9.49 -22.43
CA HIS A 12 12.21 -9.00 -21.60
C HIS A 12 13.09 -8.01 -22.38
N VAL A 13 13.34 -6.83 -21.79
CA VAL A 13 14.24 -5.81 -22.34
C VAL A 13 15.49 -5.69 -21.47
N PRO A 14 16.71 -5.89 -22.01
CA PRO A 14 17.95 -5.69 -21.25
C PRO A 14 18.07 -4.27 -20.70
N GLY A 15 18.57 -4.13 -19.46
CA GLY A 15 18.63 -2.83 -18.75
C GLY A 15 19.35 -1.71 -19.52
N LYS A 16 20.37 -2.03 -20.33
CA LYS A 16 21.07 -1.06 -21.19
C LYS A 16 20.18 -0.37 -22.23
N SER A 17 19.06 -0.99 -22.59
CA SER A 17 18.08 -0.47 -23.55
C SER A 17 16.85 0.13 -22.86
N LEU A 18 16.81 0.17 -21.52
CA LEU A 18 15.68 0.64 -20.72
C LEU A 18 15.84 2.10 -20.26
N TRP A 19 16.84 2.82 -20.75
CA TRP A 19 17.21 4.15 -20.26
C TRP A 19 16.06 5.17 -20.31
N THR A 20 15.20 5.13 -21.34
CA THR A 20 14.05 6.04 -21.44
C THR A 20 13.02 5.77 -20.34
N ALA A 21 12.66 4.50 -20.14
CA ALA A 21 11.70 4.11 -19.10
C ALA A 21 12.28 4.32 -17.69
N ASP A 22 13.56 3.98 -17.47
CA ASP A 22 14.25 4.21 -16.20
C ASP A 22 14.29 5.72 -15.87
N THR A 23 14.67 6.57 -16.82
CA THR A 23 14.71 8.04 -16.63
C THR A 23 13.33 8.61 -16.29
N LEU A 24 12.29 8.24 -17.05
CA LEU A 24 10.93 8.74 -16.80
C LEU A 24 10.37 8.24 -15.46
N SER A 25 10.65 6.99 -15.07
CA SER A 25 10.20 6.45 -13.79
C SER A 25 10.84 7.13 -12.57
N ARG A 26 12.01 7.75 -12.75
CA ARG A 26 12.75 8.46 -11.70
C ARG A 26 12.52 9.98 -11.71
N ALA A 27 11.78 10.50 -12.67
CA ALA A 27 11.48 11.92 -12.83
C ALA A 27 9.95 12.16 -12.79
N PRO A 28 9.29 11.93 -11.64
CA PRO A 28 7.87 12.24 -11.51
C PRO A 28 7.64 13.73 -11.75
N MET A 29 6.75 14.07 -12.69
CA MET A 29 6.33 15.45 -12.88
C MET A 29 5.35 15.84 -11.77
N GLU A 30 5.50 17.03 -11.20
CA GLU A 30 4.58 17.61 -10.19
C GLU A 30 3.24 18.08 -10.81
N ASN A 31 2.70 17.34 -11.77
CA ASN A 31 1.42 17.68 -12.38
C ASN A 31 0.29 17.21 -11.45
N ASN A 32 -0.68 18.11 -11.24
CA ASN A 32 -1.94 17.88 -10.54
C ASN A 32 -2.66 16.64 -11.09
N ALA A 33 -2.37 15.46 -10.53
CA ALA A 33 -2.81 14.14 -11.00
C ALA A 33 -4.26 13.81 -10.65
N VAL A 34 -5.13 14.83 -10.57
CA VAL A 34 -6.48 14.70 -10.04
C VAL A 34 -7.35 13.79 -10.92
N ASP A 35 -7.11 13.72 -12.24
CA ASP A 35 -7.94 12.91 -13.16
C ASP A 35 -7.43 11.47 -13.36
N THR A 36 -6.13 11.19 -13.20
CA THR A 36 -5.58 9.82 -13.33
C THR A 36 -5.69 9.03 -12.02
N ASP A 37 -5.70 9.72 -10.87
CA ASP A 37 -5.86 9.07 -9.58
C ASP A 37 -7.28 8.54 -9.38
N THR A 38 -8.31 9.15 -9.97
CA THR A 38 -9.71 8.73 -9.79
C THR A 38 -9.96 7.33 -10.33
N GLU A 39 -9.52 7.02 -11.55
CA GLU A 39 -9.66 5.68 -12.12
C GLU A 39 -8.80 4.65 -11.36
N LEU A 40 -7.57 5.04 -10.97
CA LEU A 40 -6.70 4.19 -10.17
C LEU A 40 -7.36 3.86 -8.82
N MET A 41 -7.90 4.86 -8.14
CA MET A 41 -8.56 4.71 -6.84
C MET A 41 -9.84 3.89 -6.95
N GLU A 42 -10.65 4.09 -7.99
CA GLU A 42 -11.86 3.30 -8.24
C GLU A 42 -11.55 1.81 -8.36
N SER A 43 -10.57 1.44 -9.18
CA SER A 43 -10.20 0.03 -9.33
C SER A 43 -9.62 -0.61 -8.08
N THR A 44 -8.92 0.18 -7.24
CA THR A 44 -8.36 -0.27 -5.97
C THR A 44 -9.49 -0.52 -5.00
N ASN A 45 -10.46 0.40 -4.93
CA ASN A 45 -11.66 0.25 -4.11
C ASN A 45 -12.45 -1.00 -4.51
N ILE A 46 -12.71 -1.21 -5.81
CA ILE A 46 -13.38 -2.43 -6.30
C ILE A 46 -12.65 -3.71 -5.85
N TYR A 47 -11.32 -3.70 -5.90
CA TYR A 47 -10.53 -4.85 -5.45
C TYR A 47 -10.62 -5.04 -3.92
N VAL A 48 -10.49 -3.96 -3.15
CA VAL A 48 -10.62 -3.99 -1.68
C VAL A 48 -11.99 -4.50 -1.28
N ASP A 49 -13.06 -4.00 -1.90
CA ASP A 49 -14.44 -4.42 -1.65
C ASP A 49 -14.60 -5.91 -1.94
N SER A 50 -14.09 -6.38 -3.08
CA SER A 50 -14.12 -7.81 -3.43
C SER A 50 -13.39 -8.67 -2.39
N ILE A 51 -12.25 -8.23 -1.86
CA ILE A 51 -11.55 -8.98 -0.81
C ILE A 51 -12.34 -8.97 0.49
N MET A 52 -12.94 -7.84 0.87
CA MET A 52 -13.74 -7.72 2.09
C MET A 52 -15.01 -8.59 2.03
N GLU A 53 -15.67 -8.65 0.87
CA GLU A 53 -16.84 -9.50 0.64
C GLU A 53 -16.51 -11.00 0.69
N ASN A 54 -15.31 -11.38 0.25
CA ASN A 54 -14.87 -12.78 0.18
C ASN A 54 -14.02 -13.21 1.39
N LEU A 55 -13.83 -12.33 2.38
CA LEU A 55 -13.06 -12.65 3.57
C LEU A 55 -13.85 -13.66 4.43
N PRO A 56 -13.26 -14.81 4.82
CA PRO A 56 -13.94 -15.82 5.62
C PRO A 56 -13.98 -15.43 7.11
N ALA A 57 -14.57 -14.27 7.41
CA ALA A 57 -14.72 -13.73 8.76
C ALA A 57 -16.08 -13.04 8.89
N SER A 58 -16.73 -13.15 10.05
CA SER A 58 -17.97 -12.40 10.29
C SER A 58 -17.65 -10.93 10.53
N VAL A 59 -18.57 -10.05 10.11
CA VAL A 59 -18.46 -8.60 10.36
C VAL A 59 -18.31 -8.32 11.86
N SER A 60 -19.10 -9.00 12.70
CA SER A 60 -19.04 -8.88 14.16
C SER A 60 -17.68 -9.25 14.77
N TYR A 61 -17.01 -10.27 14.20
CA TYR A 61 -15.68 -10.65 14.64
C TYR A 61 -14.64 -9.58 14.28
N LEU A 62 -14.73 -9.02 13.06
CA LEU A 62 -13.83 -7.96 12.62
C LEU A 62 -13.98 -6.69 13.45
N ASP A 63 -15.21 -6.33 13.83
CA ASP A 63 -15.47 -5.19 14.71
C ASP A 63 -14.87 -5.40 16.10
N ASN A 64 -15.06 -6.59 16.67
CA ASN A 64 -14.48 -6.94 17.96
C ASN A 64 -12.95 -6.95 17.93
N LEU A 65 -12.35 -7.50 16.87
CA LEU A 65 -10.91 -7.48 16.64
C LEU A 65 -10.40 -6.04 16.56
N ARG A 66 -11.10 -5.15 15.84
CA ARG A 66 -10.75 -3.74 15.72
C ARG A 66 -10.75 -3.03 17.08
N GLU A 67 -11.71 -3.34 17.95
CA GLU A 67 -11.78 -2.79 19.31
C GLU A 67 -10.60 -3.24 20.18
N HIS A 68 -10.25 -4.53 20.12
CA HIS A 68 -9.08 -5.06 20.84
C HIS A 68 -7.77 -4.45 20.34
N LEU A 69 -7.60 -4.29 19.02
CA LEU A 69 -6.42 -3.66 18.43
C LEU A 69 -6.27 -2.18 18.82
N LYS A 70 -7.39 -1.46 18.99
CA LYS A 70 -7.38 -0.08 19.49
C LYS A 70 -7.02 0.02 20.98
N THR A 71 -7.38 -1.00 21.74
CA THR A 71 -7.12 -1.07 23.19
C THR A 71 -5.68 -1.47 23.47
N ASP A 72 -5.08 -2.31 22.62
CA ASP A 72 -3.68 -2.68 22.73
C ASP A 72 -2.76 -1.48 22.44
N ASN A 73 -1.87 -1.17 23.38
CA ASN A 73 -1.03 0.02 23.31
C ASN A 73 -0.02 -0.03 22.15
N VAL A 74 0.46 -1.22 21.78
CA VAL A 74 1.43 -1.38 20.69
C VAL A 74 0.70 -1.25 19.35
N CYS A 75 -0.40 -1.99 19.17
CA CYS A 75 -1.19 -1.94 17.94
C CYS A 75 -1.78 -0.55 17.69
N SER A 76 -2.30 0.12 18.73
CA SER A 76 -2.85 1.47 18.62
C SER A 76 -1.78 2.49 18.21
N ALA A 77 -0.58 2.40 18.79
CA ALA A 77 0.56 3.24 18.37
C ALA A 77 0.95 2.98 16.91
N VAL A 78 1.05 1.72 16.49
CA VAL A 78 1.34 1.37 15.08
C VAL A 78 0.25 1.89 14.14
N MET A 79 -1.03 1.81 14.53
CA MET A 79 -2.14 2.36 13.75
C MET A 79 -2.02 3.88 13.54
N GLN A 80 -1.61 4.64 14.56
CA GLN A 80 -1.35 6.07 14.43
C GLN A 80 -0.17 6.35 13.50
N MET A 81 0.92 5.61 13.62
CA MET A 81 2.10 5.77 12.76
C MET A 81 1.80 5.49 11.29
N CYS A 82 0.87 4.57 10.99
CA CYS A 82 0.40 4.37 9.62
C CYS A 82 -0.30 5.59 9.03
N GLN A 83 -0.87 6.47 9.86
CA GLN A 83 -1.53 7.71 9.44
C GLN A 83 -0.57 8.89 9.42
N ASP A 84 0.24 9.04 10.47
CA ASP A 84 1.10 10.20 10.70
C ASP A 84 2.50 10.06 10.06
N GLY A 85 2.83 8.85 9.61
CA GLY A 85 4.16 8.48 9.13
C GLY A 85 5.03 7.82 10.20
N TRP A 86 6.14 7.22 9.76
CA TRP A 86 7.07 6.53 10.64
C TRP A 86 8.19 7.48 11.11
N PRO A 87 8.32 7.78 12.42
CA PRO A 87 9.49 8.42 13.00
C PRO A 87 10.83 7.70 12.69
N GLU A 88 11.95 8.40 12.91
CA GLU A 88 13.29 7.88 12.70
C GLU A 88 13.60 6.64 13.56
N TYR A 89 14.39 5.70 13.03
CA TYR A 89 14.67 4.39 13.63
C TYR A 89 15.17 4.44 15.09
N ASN A 90 15.91 5.49 15.46
CA ASN A 90 16.50 5.63 16.79
C ASN A 90 15.54 6.20 17.83
N ALA A 91 14.33 6.63 17.42
CA ALA A 91 13.34 7.22 18.32
C ALA A 91 12.52 6.17 19.09
N TYR A 92 12.72 4.87 18.84
CA TYR A 92 11.91 3.81 19.44
C TYR A 92 12.67 2.93 20.42
N GLU A 93 12.05 2.73 21.58
CA GLU A 93 12.42 1.71 22.56
C GLU A 93 11.32 0.63 22.64
N GLY A 94 11.72 -0.61 22.94
CA GLY A 94 10.78 -1.71 23.19
C GLY A 94 10.24 -2.42 21.94
N THR A 95 9.02 -2.97 22.04
CA THR A 95 8.39 -3.87 21.06
C THR A 95 8.03 -3.21 19.73
N LEU A 96 7.86 -1.88 19.70
CA LEU A 96 7.56 -1.13 18.48
C LEU A 96 8.69 -1.20 17.44
N LYS A 97 9.93 -1.42 17.89
CA LYS A 97 11.10 -1.59 17.02
C LYS A 97 10.96 -2.78 16.06
N LEU A 98 10.16 -3.79 16.42
CA LEU A 98 9.90 -4.97 15.59
C LEU A 98 9.07 -4.67 14.33
N TYR A 99 8.29 -3.59 14.35
CA TYR A 99 7.44 -3.20 13.22
C TYR A 99 8.17 -2.32 12.20
N PHE A 100 9.36 -1.83 12.55
CA PHE A 100 10.17 -1.04 11.63
C PHE A 100 10.80 -1.93 10.56
N LYS A 101 10.59 -1.60 9.29
CA LYS A 101 11.13 -2.32 8.15
C LYS A 101 12.67 -2.28 8.18
N THR A 102 13.33 -3.36 8.59
CA THR A 102 14.75 -3.55 8.29
C THR A 102 14.89 -3.81 6.79
N LEU A 103 15.00 -2.74 6.01
CA LEU A 103 15.56 -2.81 4.67
C LEU A 103 17.03 -3.20 4.83
N LYS A 104 17.35 -4.47 4.55
CA LYS A 104 18.72 -4.90 4.24
C LYS A 104 18.97 -4.72 2.75
#